data_AF-A0AAD7RMF1-F1
#
_entry.id   AF-A0AAD7RMF1-F1
#
_cell.length_a   1.000
_cell.length_b   1.000
_cell.length_c   1.000
_cell.angle_alpha   90.00
_cell.angle_beta   90.00
_cell.angle_gamma   90.00
#
_symmetry.space_group_name_H-M   'P 1'
#
loop_
_entity.id
_entity.type
_entity.pdbx_description
1 polymer ?
#
loop_
_entity_poly.entity_id
_entity_poly.type
_entity_poly.pdbx_seq_one_letter_code
_entity_poly.pdbx_strand_id
1 'polypeptide(L)'
;MFTSGRHYCEVQVEGKTAWYLGVALESIRRKGSITPKPQYGLWLLHLKEGDLKALNDSQVKLSLSSMPKKVGVYVDYEEGQISLYNVEARSPIFSFTGNVFTDKLRLLLNPLSADTVPMIISPVVKAD
;
A
#
# COMPACT_ATOMS: atom_id res chain seq x y z
N MET A 1 6.00 -11.65 5.06
CA MET A 1 7.29 -10.94 4.93
C MET A 1 7.82 -11.26 3.56
N PHE A 2 8.40 -10.26 2.92
CA PHE A 2 8.98 -10.40 1.59
C PHE A 2 10.47 -10.10 1.71
N THR A 3 11.30 -11.05 1.31
CA THR A 3 12.77 -10.95 1.40
C THR A 3 13.46 -11.20 0.06
N SER A 4 12.67 -11.65 -0.93
CA SER A 4 13.06 -11.97 -2.30
C SER A 4 11.79 -12.31 -3.08
N GLY A 5 11.87 -12.30 -4.40
CA GLY A 5 10.82 -12.71 -5.31
C GLY A 5 9.65 -11.75 -5.41
N ARG A 6 8.60 -12.27 -6.04
CA ARG A 6 7.37 -11.54 -6.34
C ARG A 6 6.25 -11.98 -5.43
N HIS A 7 5.56 -11.01 -4.83
CA HIS A 7 4.49 -11.24 -3.86
C HIS A 7 3.29 -10.39 -4.21
N TYR A 8 2.10 -10.94 -3.93
CA TYR A 8 0.85 -10.24 -4.14
C TYR A 8 -0.11 -10.55 -3.00
N CYS A 9 -0.84 -9.53 -2.55
CA CYS A 9 -1.97 -9.70 -1.64
C CYS A 9 -3.04 -8.65 -1.95
N GLU A 10 -4.27 -8.94 -1.58
CA GLU A 10 -5.37 -7.99 -1.70
C GLU A 10 -5.89 -7.57 -0.33
N VAL A 11 -6.26 -6.30 -0.18
CA VAL A 11 -6.80 -5.76 1.05
C VAL A 11 -8.11 -5.05 0.77
N GLN A 12 -9.18 -5.51 1.41
CA GLN A 12 -10.49 -4.87 1.36
C GLN A 12 -10.47 -3.60 2.21
N VAL A 13 -10.95 -2.51 1.60
CA VAL A 13 -11.02 -1.15 2.16
C VAL A 13 -12.39 -0.51 1.96
N GLU A 14 -13.35 -1.25 1.40
CA GLU A 14 -14.72 -0.79 1.15
C GLU A 14 -15.36 -0.20 2.41
N GLY A 15 -16.02 0.94 2.26
CA GLY A 15 -16.71 1.63 3.35
C GLY A 15 -15.81 2.42 4.29
N LYS A 16 -14.49 2.41 4.12
CA LYS A 16 -13.57 3.25 4.90
C LYS A 16 -13.37 4.62 4.25
N THR A 17 -13.37 5.66 5.08
CA THR A 17 -13.12 7.04 4.68
C THR A 17 -11.67 7.47 4.89
N ALA A 18 -10.93 6.78 5.77
CA ALA A 18 -9.50 7.04 5.97
C ALA A 18 -8.70 5.76 6.22
N TRP A 19 -7.49 5.68 5.67
CA TRP A 19 -6.53 4.58 5.93
C TRP A 19 -5.15 4.86 5.32
N TYR A 20 -4.13 4.15 5.81
CA TYR A 20 -2.87 3.93 5.11
C TYR A 20 -2.73 2.47 4.69
N LEU A 21 -2.22 2.24 3.48
CA LEU A 21 -1.98 0.90 2.96
C LEU A 21 -0.73 0.87 2.07
N GLY A 22 0.09 -0.15 2.24
CA GLY A 22 1.22 -0.43 1.36
C GLY A 22 2.22 -1.33 2.06
N VAL A 23 3.52 -1.03 1.91
CA VAL A 23 4.59 -1.83 2.53
C VAL A 23 5.59 -0.94 3.26
N ALA A 24 6.24 -1.55 4.24
CA ALA A 24 7.26 -0.96 5.06
C ALA A 24 8.47 -1.88 5.20
N LEU A 25 9.66 -1.31 5.39
CA LEU A 25 10.80 -2.07 5.91
C LEU A 25 10.50 -2.56 7.33
N GLU A 26 10.98 -3.74 7.69
CA GLU A 26 10.80 -4.28 9.03
C GLU A 26 11.51 -3.42 10.10
N SER A 27 12.67 -2.87 9.73
CA SER A 27 13.51 -1.99 10.53
C SER A 27 13.06 -0.53 10.64
N ILE A 28 11.91 -0.13 10.08
CA ILE A 28 11.44 1.25 10.22
C ILE A 28 11.41 1.67 11.70
N ARG A 29 11.74 2.94 11.96
CA ARG A 29 11.51 3.54 13.28
C ARG A 29 10.00 3.49 13.58
N ARG A 30 9.61 2.93 14.72
CA ARG A 30 8.18 2.80 15.13
C ARG A 30 7.75 3.76 16.25
N LYS A 31 8.67 4.58 16.75
CA LYS A 31 8.44 5.51 17.88
C LYS A 31 8.52 6.96 17.44
N GLY A 32 7.57 7.78 17.91
CA GLY A 32 7.49 9.20 17.62
C GLY A 32 6.78 9.51 16.30
N SER A 33 6.80 10.78 15.90
CA SER A 33 6.25 11.20 14.61
C SER A 33 7.12 10.67 13.48
N ILE A 34 6.51 10.03 12.49
CA ILE A 34 7.17 9.46 11.32
C ILE A 34 6.52 10.09 10.09
N THR A 35 7.34 10.68 9.23
CA THR A 35 6.87 11.15 7.93
C THR A 35 6.85 9.96 6.97
N PRO A 36 5.69 9.55 6.43
CA PRO A 36 5.61 8.39 5.55
C PRO A 36 6.19 8.75 4.18
N LYS A 37 7.40 8.25 3.89
CA LYS A 37 8.10 8.42 2.61
C LYS A 37 8.99 7.21 2.28
N PRO A 38 9.29 6.95 0.99
CA PRO A 38 10.17 5.88 0.56
C PRO A 38 11.55 5.94 1.20
N GLN A 39 12.14 7.14 1.29
CA GLN A 39 13.44 7.35 1.95
C GLN A 39 13.50 6.91 3.42
N TYR A 40 12.34 6.72 4.07
CA TYR A 40 12.23 6.22 5.45
C TYR A 40 11.69 4.79 5.51
N GLY A 41 11.71 4.07 4.39
CA GLY A 41 11.28 2.69 4.29
C GLY A 41 9.77 2.51 4.29
N LEU A 42 9.02 3.51 3.81
CA LEU A 42 7.55 3.50 3.77
C LEU A 42 7.04 3.81 2.36
N TRP A 43 6.32 2.85 1.75
CA TRP A 43 5.71 3.00 0.43
C TRP A 43 4.20 2.81 0.57
N LEU A 44 3.49 3.91 0.77
CA LEU A 44 2.10 3.88 1.21
C LEU A 44 1.20 4.74 0.32
N LEU A 45 -0.03 4.27 0.14
CA LEU A 45 -1.17 5.11 -0.18
C LEU A 45 -1.82 5.62 1.11
N HIS A 46 -2.41 6.80 1.03
CA HIS A 46 -3.21 7.41 2.09
C HIS A 46 -4.54 7.88 1.50
N LEU A 47 -5.64 7.35 2.01
CA LEU A 47 -6.98 7.89 1.77
C LEU A 47 -7.38 8.73 2.98
N LYS A 48 -7.97 9.90 2.72
CA LYS A 48 -8.73 10.66 3.70
C LYS A 48 -9.89 11.39 3.03
N GLU A 49 -11.13 11.09 3.41
CA GLU A 49 -12.35 11.78 2.96
C GLU A 49 -12.44 11.88 1.42
N GLY A 50 -12.08 10.79 0.73
CA GLY A 50 -12.09 10.74 -0.73
C GLY A 50 -10.87 11.37 -1.41
N ASP A 51 -9.92 11.92 -0.66
CA ASP A 51 -8.63 12.38 -1.18
C ASP A 51 -7.60 11.24 -1.08
N LEU A 52 -7.32 10.58 -2.20
CA LEU A 52 -6.33 9.50 -2.28
C LEU A 52 -4.98 10.04 -2.75
N LYS A 53 -3.91 9.68 -2.02
CA LYS A 53 -2.54 10.12 -2.32
C LYS A 53 -1.57 8.95 -2.29
N ALA A 54 -0.57 8.98 -3.16
CA ALA A 54 0.67 8.23 -2.99
C ALA A 54 1.68 9.08 -2.19
N LEU A 55 2.21 8.49 -1.13
CA LEU A 55 3.17 9.15 -0.25
C LEU A 55 4.59 8.88 -0.76
N ASN A 56 4.91 9.48 -1.91
CA ASN A 56 6.25 9.45 -2.47
C ASN A 56 7.12 10.57 -1.85
N ASP A 57 8.33 10.81 -2.38
CA ASP A 57 9.21 11.90 -1.92
C ASP A 57 8.48 13.25 -1.83
N SER A 58 7.59 13.49 -2.79
CA SER A 58 6.49 14.45 -2.71
C SER A 58 5.16 13.72 -2.77
N GLN A 59 4.16 14.19 -2.03
CA GLN A 59 2.82 13.61 -2.06
C GLN A 59 2.20 13.79 -3.44
N VAL A 60 1.75 12.70 -4.06
CA VAL A 60 1.09 12.71 -5.36
C VAL A 60 -0.39 12.48 -5.15
N LYS A 61 -1.23 13.46 -5.51
CA LYS A 61 -2.69 13.29 -5.50
C LYS A 61 -3.10 12.39 -6.67
N LEU A 62 -3.93 11.39 -6.39
CA LEU A 62 -4.38 10.39 -7.35
C LEU A 62 -5.84 10.64 -7.72
N SER A 63 -6.07 10.90 -9.01
CA SER A 63 -7.41 11.06 -9.57
C SER A 63 -7.84 9.74 -10.20
N LEU A 64 -8.69 8.99 -9.50
CA LEU A 64 -9.24 7.73 -9.98
C LEU A 64 -10.67 7.94 -10.50
N SER A 65 -11.05 7.20 -11.54
CA SER A 65 -12.43 7.18 -12.04
C SER A 65 -13.41 6.55 -11.04
N SER A 66 -12.92 5.66 -10.19
CA SER A 66 -13.66 5.03 -9.10
C SER A 66 -12.72 4.73 -7.92
N MET A 67 -13.22 4.92 -6.70
CA MET A 67 -12.47 4.56 -5.50
C MET A 67 -12.38 3.04 -5.35
N PRO A 68 -11.20 2.51 -4.99
CA PRO A 68 -11.03 1.07 -4.82
C PRO A 68 -11.83 0.58 -3.62
N LYS A 69 -12.53 -0.55 -3.79
CA LYS A 69 -13.14 -1.28 -2.67
C LYS A 69 -12.16 -2.32 -2.13
N LYS A 70 -11.25 -2.78 -2.98
CA LYS A 70 -10.12 -3.62 -2.64
C LYS A 70 -8.88 -3.15 -3.40
N VAL A 71 -7.76 -3.12 -2.69
CA VAL A 71 -6.47 -2.72 -3.23
C VAL A 71 -5.55 -3.92 -3.29
N GLY A 72 -5.02 -4.19 -4.49
CA GLY A 72 -3.96 -5.18 -4.69
C GLY A 72 -2.61 -4.53 -4.40
N VAL A 73 -1.78 -5.20 -3.60
CA VAL A 73 -0.40 -4.78 -3.30
C VAL A 73 0.52 -5.83 -3.90
N TYR A 74 1.28 -5.43 -4.92
CA TYR A 74 2.30 -6.22 -5.58
C TYR A 74 3.68 -5.74 -5.16
N VAL A 75 4.58 -6.68 -4.91
CA VAL A 75 5.99 -6.43 -4.60
C VAL A 75 6.84 -7.26 -5.54
N ASP A 76 7.75 -6.62 -6.24
CA ASP A 76 8.87 -7.26 -6.92
C ASP A 76 10.14 -6.85 -6.18
N TYR A 77 10.70 -7.78 -5.38
CA TYR A 77 11.79 -7.43 -4.47
C TYR A 77 13.07 -7.12 -5.26
N GLU A 78 13.41 -7.95 -6.25
CA GLU A 78 14.62 -7.81 -7.04
C GLU A 78 14.58 -6.57 -7.96
N GLU A 79 13.43 -6.26 -8.56
CA GLU A 79 13.27 -5.06 -9.40
C GLU A 79 13.01 -3.78 -8.58
N GLY A 80 12.95 -3.87 -7.25
CA GLY A 80 12.74 -2.69 -6.42
C GLY A 80 11.36 -2.05 -6.64
N GLN A 81 10.35 -2.84 -6.99
CA GLN A 81 9.03 -2.35 -7.39
C GLN A 81 7.97 -2.68 -6.35
N ILE A 82 7.14 -1.69 -6.06
CA ILE A 82 5.91 -1.85 -5.28
C ILE A 82 4.78 -1.21 -6.07
N SER A 83 3.81 -2.00 -6.49
CA SER A 83 2.68 -1.54 -7.32
C SER A 83 1.35 -1.77 -6.61
N LEU A 84 0.49 -0.76 -6.65
CA LEU A 84 -0.85 -0.81 -6.08
C LEU A 84 -1.91 -0.74 -7.18
N TYR A 85 -2.95 -1.55 -7.05
CA TYR A 85 -4.00 -1.73 -8.05
C TYR A 85 -5.39 -1.60 -7.45
N ASN A 86 -6.32 -1.06 -8.23
CA ASN A 86 -7.75 -1.18 -7.95
C ASN A 86 -8.17 -2.55 -8.47
N VAL A 87 -8.50 -3.48 -7.57
CA VAL A 87 -8.77 -4.87 -7.93
C VAL A 87 -10.06 -4.97 -8.75
N GLU A 88 -11.10 -4.23 -8.34
CA GLU A 88 -12.39 -4.24 -9.02
C GLU A 88 -12.29 -3.68 -10.44
N ALA A 89 -11.59 -2.56 -10.61
CA ALA A 89 -11.39 -1.92 -11.90
C ALA A 89 -10.27 -2.58 -12.74
N ARG A 90 -9.52 -3.54 -12.17
CA ARG A 90 -8.35 -4.18 -12.77
C ARG A 90 -7.35 -3.17 -13.35
N SER A 91 -7.15 -2.06 -12.64
CA SER A 91 -6.35 -0.94 -13.13
C SER A 91 -5.25 -0.55 -12.14
N PRO A 92 -4.09 -0.06 -12.62
CA PRO A 92 -3.05 0.44 -11.76
C PRO A 92 -3.51 1.72 -11.04
N ILE A 93 -3.16 1.85 -9.77
CA ILE A 93 -3.33 3.07 -8.98
C ILE A 93 -2.02 3.86 -8.96
N PHE A 94 -0.94 3.22 -8.52
CA PHE A 94 0.38 3.85 -8.41
C PHE A 94 1.48 2.78 -8.34
N SER A 95 2.70 3.13 -8.78
CA SER A 95 3.87 2.26 -8.62
C SER A 95 5.06 3.06 -8.09
N PHE A 96 5.65 2.56 -6.99
CA PHE A 96 6.95 2.98 -6.52
C PHE A 96 8.00 2.12 -7.21
N THR A 97 8.96 2.75 -7.87
CA THR A 97 9.99 2.07 -8.68
C THR A 97 11.37 2.64 -8.37
N GLY A 98 12.43 1.94 -8.78
CA GLY A 98 13.80 2.37 -8.54
C GLY A 98 14.23 2.27 -7.07
N ASN A 99 13.56 1.43 -6.28
CA ASN A 99 13.91 1.22 -4.88
C ASN A 99 15.03 0.19 -4.77
N VAL A 100 15.89 0.35 -3.78
CA VAL A 100 16.85 -0.69 -3.39
C VAL A 100 16.48 -1.15 -1.99
N PHE A 101 15.91 -2.35 -1.87
CA PHE A 101 15.50 -2.90 -0.59
C PHE A 101 16.70 -3.53 0.14
N THR A 102 17.01 -3.01 1.31
CA THR A 102 18.14 -3.45 2.14
C THR A 102 17.71 -4.29 3.33
N ASP A 103 16.40 -4.51 3.50
CA ASP A 103 15.80 -5.22 4.62
C ASP A 103 14.45 -5.84 4.21
N LYS A 104 13.92 -6.70 5.07
CA LYS A 104 12.66 -7.41 4.89
C LYS A 104 11.50 -6.42 4.77
N LEU A 105 10.61 -6.69 3.82
CA LEU A 105 9.38 -5.93 3.66
C LEU A 105 8.20 -6.60 4.40
N ARG A 106 7.34 -5.75 4.96
CA ARG A 106 6.09 -6.13 5.64
C ARG A 106 4.94 -5.33 5.03
N LEU A 107 3.81 -6.00 4.83
CA LEU A 107 2.55 -5.32 4.53
C LEU A 107 2.19 -4.42 5.72
N LEU A 108 1.84 -3.17 5.43
CA LEU A 108 1.42 -2.18 6.42
C LEU A 108 -0.04 -1.81 6.16
N LEU A 109 -0.87 -2.04 7.17
CA LEU A 109 -2.26 -1.60 7.22
C LEU A 109 -2.43 -0.70 8.43
N ASN A 110 -2.93 0.50 8.23
CA ASN A 110 -3.35 1.37 9.30
C ASN A 110 -4.79 1.84 9.02
N PRO A 111 -5.79 1.28 9.71
CA PRO A 111 -7.19 1.59 9.44
C PRO A 111 -7.60 3.01 9.88
N LEU A 112 -6.73 3.72 10.60
CA LEU A 112 -7.03 4.94 11.34
C LEU A 112 -8.24 4.77 12.27
N SER A 113 -8.52 5.79 13.09
CA SER A 113 -9.57 5.70 14.12
C SER A 113 -10.92 6.29 13.69
N ALA A 114 -11.07 6.64 12.40
CA ALA A 114 -12.24 7.41 11.95
C ALA A 114 -13.50 6.55 11.73
N ASP A 115 -13.37 5.24 11.56
CA ASP A 115 -14.46 4.36 11.11
C ASP A 115 -14.42 3.02 11.86
N THR A 116 -15.58 2.40 12.10
CA THR A 116 -15.70 1.05 12.69
C THR A 116 -15.46 -0.08 11.69
N VAL A 117 -15.26 0.26 10.41
CA VAL A 117 -15.07 -0.71 9.32
C VAL A 117 -13.61 -1.20 9.28
N PRO A 118 -13.38 -2.54 9.34
CA PRO A 118 -12.03 -3.10 9.34
C PRO A 118 -11.38 -3.07 7.95
N MET A 119 -10.05 -3.07 7.92
CA MET A 119 -9.30 -3.49 6.72
C MET A 119 -9.08 -4.99 6.79
N ILE A 120 -9.37 -5.71 5.72
CA ILE A 120 -9.34 -7.18 5.71
C ILE A 120 -8.39 -7.66 4.62
N ILE A 121 -7.40 -8.47 4.98
CA ILE A 121 -6.56 -9.16 4.00
C ILE A 121 -7.40 -10.27 3.38
N SER A 122 -7.62 -10.20 2.08
CA SER A 122 -8.42 -11.17 1.33
C SER A 122 -7.54 -12.32 0.82
N PRO A 123 -8.00 -13.58 0.89
CA PRO A 123 -7.34 -14.68 0.18
C PRO A 123 -7.33 -14.40 -1.32
N VAL A 124 -6.17 -14.58 -1.95
CA VAL A 124 -6.07 -14.56 -3.41
C VAL A 124 -6.26 -15.99 -3.89
N VAL A 125 -7.39 -16.26 -4.53
CA VAL A 125 -7.63 -17.56 -5.16
C VAL A 125 -6.76 -17.60 -6.41
N LYS A 126 -5.79 -18.51 -6.45
CA LYS A 126 -5.08 -18.81 -7.70
C LYS A 126 -6.10 -19.47 -8.63
N ALA A 127 -6.28 -18.92 -9.82
CA ALA A 127 -6.92 -19.66 -10.89
C ALA A 127 -5.93 -20.76 -11.34
N ASP A 128 -6.43 -21.98 -11.45
CA ASP A 128 -5.70 -23.14 -11.98
C ASP A 128 -5.34 -22.97 -13.46
#